data_AF-A0A534MLY6-F1
#
_entry.id   AF-A0A534MLY6-F1
#
_cell.length_a   1.000
_cell.length_b   1.000
_cell.length_c   1.000
_cell.angle_alpha   90.00
_cell.angle_beta   90.00
_cell.angle_gamma   90.00
#
_symmetry.space_group_name_H-M   'P 1'
#
loop_
_entity.id
_entity.type
_entity.pdbx_description
1 polymer ?
#
loop_
_entity_poly.entity_id
_entity_poly.type
_entity_poly.pdbx_seq_one_letter_code
_entity_poly.pdbx_strand_id
1 'polypeptide(L)' 'MQIGCGVTTKAIRGRPYLYFWHYEERGGRRVQAFRYLGAARSEAARQKLTEALDAYLERVTAEVRRKRAEVLARALPP' A
#
# COMPACT_ATOMS: atom_id res chain seq x y z
N MET A 1 -6.57 5.79 10.14
CA MET A 1 -5.45 5.57 9.19
C MET A 1 -4.57 4.46 9.72
N GLN A 2 -4.47 3.35 9.00
CA GLN A 2 -3.54 2.27 9.34
C GLN A 2 -2.55 2.09 8.21
N ILE A 3 -1.29 2.37 8.52
CA ILE A 3 -0.19 2.30 7.56
C ILE A 3 0.38 0.89 7.61
N GLY A 4 0.61 0.32 6.44
CA GLY A 4 1.15 -1.01 6.28
C GLY A 4 1.03 -1.43 4.83
N CYS A 5 2.17 -1.82 4.27
CA CYS A 5 2.30 -2.45 2.98
C CYS A 5 3.36 -3.54 3.05
N GLY A 6 3.38 -4.39 2.03
CA GLY A 6 4.43 -5.38 1.88
C GLY A 6 4.30 -6.15 0.58
N VAL A 7 5.15 -7.15 0.46
CA VAL A 7 5.19 -8.06 -0.68
C VAL A 7 4.98 -9.48 -0.21
N THR A 8 4.28 -10.27 -1.01
CA THR A 8 4.13 -11.71 -0.78
C THR A 8 4.19 -12.45 -2.10
N THR A 9 4.54 -13.73 -2.04
CA THR A 9 4.48 -14.64 -3.18
C THR A 9 3.36 -15.66 -2.98
N LYS A 10 2.61 -15.94 -4.05
CA LYS A 10 1.61 -17.00 -4.08
C LYS A 10 1.97 -17.98 -5.19
N ALA A 11 1.99 -19.28 -4.87
CA ALA A 11 2.22 -20.32 -5.87
C ALA A 11 0.89 -20.71 -6.52
N ILE A 12 0.82 -20.64 -7.85
CA ILE A 12 -0.34 -21.11 -8.63
C ILE A 12 0.19 -22.13 -9.62
N ARG A 13 -0.30 -23.38 -9.54
CA ARG A 13 0.17 -24.51 -10.37
C ARG A 13 1.71 -24.65 -10.36
N GLY A 14 2.32 -24.54 -9.18
CA GLY A 14 3.77 -24.65 -8.97
C GLY A 14 4.60 -23.43 -9.39
N ARG A 15 3.99 -22.39 -9.95
CA ARG A 15 4.69 -21.17 -10.38
C ARG A 15 4.51 -20.05 -9.35
N PRO A 16 5.59 -19.40 -8.88
CA PRO A 16 5.49 -18.31 -7.90
C PRO A 16 5.13 -16.99 -8.58
N TYR A 17 4.16 -16.29 -8.01
CA TYR A 17 3.65 -15.01 -8.48
C TYR A 17 3.75 -13.95 -7.39
N LEU A 18 4.15 -12.76 -7.79
CA LEU A 18 4.38 -11.62 -6.91
C LEU A 18 3.10 -10.82 -6.68
N TYR A 19 2.84 -10.50 -5.43
CA TYR A 19 1.74 -9.66 -5.01
C TYR A 19 2.27 -8.55 -4.10
N PHE A 20 1.89 -7.32 -4.40
CA PHE A 20 1.99 -6.21 -3.45
C PHE A 20 0.70 -6.13 -2.65
N TRP A 21 0.81 -5.90 -1.34
CA TRP A 21 -0.35 -5.69 -0.49
C TRP A 21 -0.21 -4.39 0.30
N HIS A 22 -1.35 -3.78 0.61
CA HIS A 22 -1.42 -2.67 1.53
C HIS A 22 -2.79 -2.59 2.20
N TYR A 23 -2.87 -1.83 3.29
CA TYR A 23 -4.16 -1.49 3.86
C TYR A 23 -4.87 -0.41 3.03
N GLU A 24 -6.17 -0.62 2.85
CA GLU A 24 -7.13 0.34 2.30
C GLU A 24 -8.32 0.46 3.26
N GLU A 25 -9.02 1.58 3.15
CA GLU A 25 -10.33 1.77 3.75
C GLU A 25 -11.39 1.60 2.65
N ARG A 26 -12.31 0.65 2.85
CA ARG A 26 -13.44 0.40 1.94
C ARG A 26 -14.72 0.33 2.75
N GLY A 27 -15.63 1.28 2.52
CA GLY A 27 -16.92 1.34 3.21
C GLY A 27 -16.80 1.38 4.74
N GLY A 28 -15.85 2.15 5.27
CA GLY A 28 -15.57 2.24 6.71
C GLY A 28 -14.93 0.99 7.33
N ARG A 29 -14.63 -0.04 6.52
CA ARG A 29 -13.92 -1.24 6.96
C ARG A 29 -12.50 -1.23 6.42
N ARG A 30 -11.58 -1.68 7.27
CA ARG A 30 -10.20 -1.91 6.88
C ARG A 30 -10.08 -3.20 6.09
N VAL A 31 -9.42 -3.16 4.95
CA VAL A 31 -9.12 -4.33 4.15
C VAL A 31 -7.65 -4.37 3.76
N GLN A 32 -7.06 -5.56 3.71
CA GLN A 32 -5.76 -5.78 3.11
C GLN A 32 -5.97 -6.06 1.62
N ALA A 33 -5.70 -5.07 0.78
CA ALA A 33 -5.80 -5.19 -0.67
C ALA A 33 -4.56 -5.89 -1.21
N PHE A 34 -4.73 -6.80 -2.16
CA PHE A 34 -3.64 -7.51 -2.84
C PHE A 34 -3.67 -7.21 -4.33
N ARG A 35 -2.57 -6.69 -4.87
CA ARG A 35 -2.38 -6.42 -6.29
C ARG A 35 -1.39 -7.44 -6.87
N TYR A 36 -1.85 -8.19 -7.88
CA TYR A 36 -0.98 -9.06 -8.66
C TYR A 36 -0.02 -8.22 -9.53
N LEU A 37 1.26 -8.56 -9.52
CA LEU A 37 2.29 -7.82 -10.26
C LEU A 37 2.90 -8.61 -11.43
N GLY A 38 2.95 -9.94 -11.32
CA GLY A 38 3.54 -10.80 -12.34
C GLY A 38 4.19 -12.05 -11.76
N ALA A 39 4.90 -12.82 -12.60
CA ALA A 39 5.73 -13.92 -12.14
C ALA A 39 6.87 -13.40 -11.25
N ALA A 40 7.21 -14.11 -10.18
CA ALA A 40 8.21 -13.64 -9.20
C ALA A 40 9.62 -13.43 -9.77
N ARG A 41 9.95 -14.11 -10.87
CA ARG A 41 11.24 -13.96 -11.58
C ARG A 41 11.23 -12.91 -12.69
N SER A 42 10.09 -12.28 -12.96
CA SER A 42 9.97 -11.28 -14.04
C SER A 42 10.53 -9.93 -13.60
N GLU A 43 11.43 -9.34 -14.39
CA GLU A 43 11.93 -7.99 -14.17
C GLU A 43 10.80 -6.95 -14.25
N ALA A 44 9.88 -7.10 -15.20
CA ALA A 44 8.71 -6.24 -15.30
C ALA A 44 7.83 -6.31 -14.02
N ALA A 45 7.76 -7.46 -13.35
CA ALA A 45 7.04 -7.58 -12.07
C ALA A 45 7.76 -6.87 -10.93
N ARG A 46 9.11 -6.84 -10.94
CA ARG A 46 9.92 -6.08 -9.97
C ARG A 46 9.77 -4.58 -10.21
N GLN A 47 9.77 -4.13 -11.45
CA GLN A 47 9.53 -2.73 -11.79
C GLN A 47 8.15 -2.27 -11.30
N LYS A 48 7.10 -3.06 -11.54
CA LYS A 48 5.75 -2.80 -11.01
C LYS A 48 5.69 -2.79 -9.47
N LEU A 49 6.55 -3.55 -8.79
CA LEU A 49 6.64 -3.51 -7.32
C LEU A 49 7.17 -2.17 -6.85
N THR A 50 8.26 -1.69 -7.45
CA THR A 50 8.85 -0.38 -7.12
C THR A 50 7.82 0.73 -7.33
N GLU A 51 7.16 0.76 -8.49
CA GLU A 51 6.10 1.74 -8.79
C GLU A 51 4.94 1.68 -7.79
N ALA A 52 4.51 0.48 -7.40
CA ALA A 52 3.42 0.31 -6.44
C ALA A 52 3.83 0.76 -5.03
N LEU A 53 5.08 0.53 -4.63
CA LEU A 53 5.61 0.97 -3.35
C LEU A 53 5.70 2.49 -3.29
N ASP A 54 6.29 3.12 -4.33
CA ASP A 54 6.45 4.56 -4.39
C ASP A 54 5.10 5.28 -4.35
N ALA A 55 4.15 4.84 -5.17
CA ALA A 55 2.78 5.39 -5.18
C ALA A 55 2.08 5.23 -3.82
N TYR A 56 2.29 4.10 -3.12
CA TYR A 56 1.74 3.89 -1.78
C TYR A 56 2.36 4.86 -0.76
N LEU A 57 3.69 5.00 -0.76
CA LEU A 57 4.41 5.86 0.18
C LEU A 57 4.08 7.34 -0.03
N GLU A 58 3.95 7.78 -1.28
CA GLU A 58 3.53 9.14 -1.60
C GLU A 58 2.13 9.43 -1.03
N ARG A 59 1.16 8.55 -1.31
CA ARG A 59 -0.21 8.69 -0.80
C ARG A 59 -0.25 8.71 0.72
N VAL A 60 0.42 7.77 1.38
CA VAL A 60 0.46 7.69 2.85
C VAL A 60 1.10 8.94 3.45
N THR A 61 2.18 9.45 2.85
CA THR A 61 2.84 10.66 3.32
C THR A 61 1.89 11.86 3.27
N ALA A 62 1.12 12.00 2.18
CA ALA A 62 0.09 13.03 2.08
C ALA A 62 -1.01 12.87 3.14
N GLU A 63 -1.50 11.65 3.37
CA GLU A 63 -2.50 11.34 4.40
C GLU A 63 -2.00 11.66 5.81
N VAL A 64 -0.77 11.28 6.14
CA VAL A 64 -0.14 11.58 7.44
C VAL A 64 -0.02 13.08 7.65
N ARG A 65 0.41 13.82 6.61
CA ARG A 65 0.52 15.29 6.68
C ARG A 65 -0.83 15.95 6.92
N ARG A 66 -1.88 15.54 6.20
CA ARG A 66 -3.25 16.01 6.44
C ARG A 66 -3.70 15.68 7.87
N LYS A 67 -3.47 14.45 8.31
CA LYS A 67 -3.89 14.02 9.66
C LYS A 67 -3.20 14.83 10.76
N ARG A 68 -1.92 15.13 10.59
CA ARG A 68 -1.17 16.00 11.50
C ARG A 68 -1.80 17.39 11.58
N ALA A 69 -2.12 18.00 10.44
CA ALA A 69 -2.74 19.32 10.40
C ALA A 69 -4.11 19.34 11.12
N GLU A 70 -4.96 18.33 10.88
CA GLU A 70 -6.25 18.18 11.57
C GLU A 70 -6.08 18.08 13.10
N VAL A 71 -5.13 17.26 13.55
CA VAL A 71 -4.87 17.05 14.99
C VAL A 71 -4.42 18.35 15.64
N LEU A 72 -3.51 19.10 15.00
CA LEU A 72 -3.02 20.37 15.50
C LEU A 72 -4.13 21.43 15.55
N ALA A 73 -4.93 21.56 14.49
CA ALA A 73 -6.05 22.52 14.45
C ALA A 73 -7.09 22.27 15.55
N ARG A 74 -7.30 21.00 15.94
CA ARG A 74 -8.19 20.65 17.05
C ARG A 74 -7.60 20.98 18.43
N ALA A 75 -6.29 20.80 18.59
CA ALA A 75 -5.61 21.02 19.87
C ALA A 75 -5.27 22.49 20.14
N LEU A 76 -5.04 23.27 19.08
CA LEU A 76 -4.71 24.68 19.12
C LEU A 76 -5.76 25.46 18.28
N PRO A 77 -6.98 25.63 18.80
CA PRO A 77 -7.97 26.48 18.15
C PRO A 77 -7.45 27.94 18.12
N PRO A 78 -7.90 28.74 17.13
CA PRO A 78 -7.48 30.14 16.99
C PRO A 78 -7.80 31.00 18.22
#